data_AF-A0A2V6PBF4-F1
#
_entry.id   AF-A0A2V6PBF4-F1
#
_cell.length_a   1.000
_cell.length_b   1.000
_cell.length_c   1.000
_cell.angle_alpha   90.00
_cell.angle_beta   90.00
_cell.angle_gamma   90.00
#
_symmetry.space_group_name_H-M   'P 1'
#
loop_
_entity.id
_entity.type
_entity.pdbx_description
1 polymer ?
#
loop_
_entity_poly.entity_id
_entity_poly.type
_entity_poly.pdbx_seq_one_letter_code
_entity_poly.pdbx_strand_id
1 'polypeptide(L)' 'LTYALGRGVEYYDVETVDAIVERLEKQEGRISALLMGIVESAPFQKRRNAATVTTDTPNRPVEPNVQARLKP' A
#
# COMPACT_ATOMS: atom_id res chain seq x y z
N LEU A 1 -15.07 -2.24 4.98
CA LEU A 1 -13.72 -2.41 4.39
C LEU A 1 -13.57 -1.88 2.97
N THR A 2 -14.65 -1.80 2.17
CA THR A 2 -14.53 -1.43 0.74
C THR A 2 -13.85 -0.11 0.42
N TYR A 3 -14.00 0.89 1.27
CA TYR A 3 -13.31 2.17 1.11
C TYR A 3 -11.83 2.08 1.53
N ALA A 4 -11.53 1.37 2.63
CA ALA A 4 -10.16 1.18 3.11
C ALA A 4 -9.34 0.26 2.20
N LEU A 5 -10.01 -0.75 1.64
CA LEU A 5 -9.45 -1.72 0.73
C LEU A 5 -9.85 -1.45 -0.72
N GLY A 6 -10.33 -0.29 -1.17
CA GLY A 6 -10.79 -0.02 -2.57
C GLY A 6 -11.05 -1.26 -3.47
N ARG A 7 -12.18 -1.97 -3.28
CA ARG A 7 -12.24 -3.38 -2.80
C ARG A 7 -13.65 -3.83 -2.43
N GLY A 8 -14.39 -4.59 -3.23
CA GLY A 8 -15.53 -5.33 -2.66
C GLY A 8 -15.08 -6.15 -1.43
N VAL A 9 -15.89 -6.20 -0.38
CA VAL A 9 -15.66 -7.18 0.71
C VAL A 9 -15.98 -8.55 0.14
N GLU A 10 -15.04 -9.47 0.28
CA GLU A 10 -15.15 -10.82 -0.25
C GLU A 10 -15.42 -11.82 0.88
N TYR A 11 -15.88 -13.03 0.55
CA TYR A 11 -16.22 -14.04 1.55
C TYR A 11 -15.08 -14.37 2.53
N TYR A 12 -13.83 -14.29 2.07
CA TYR A 12 -12.66 -14.52 2.91
C TYR A 12 -12.32 -13.36 3.86
N ASP A 13 -13.00 -12.22 3.77
CA ASP A 13 -12.81 -11.09 4.69
C ASP A 13 -13.71 -11.19 5.94
N VAL A 14 -14.62 -12.18 6.02
CA VAL A 14 -15.58 -12.33 7.13
C VAL A 14 -14.86 -12.40 8.48
N GLU A 15 -13.83 -13.23 8.61
CA GLU A 15 -13.05 -13.35 9.86
C GLU A 15 -12.38 -12.01 10.24
N THR A 16 -11.95 -11.23 9.26
CA THR A 16 -11.38 -9.90 9.51
C THR A 16 -12.45 -8.93 10.01
N VAL A 17 -13.65 -8.96 9.43
CA VAL A 17 -14.76 -8.11 9.86
C VAL A 17 -15.18 -8.46 11.28
N ASP A 18 -15.32 -9.75 11.59
CA ASP A 18 -15.71 -10.23 12.92
C ASP A 18 -14.71 -9.78 14.00
N ALA A 19 -13.40 -9.93 13.73
CA ALA A 19 -12.36 -9.46 14.65
C ALA A 19 -12.39 -7.93 14.88
N ILE A 20 -12.72 -7.16 13.84
CA ILE A 20 -12.85 -5.70 13.95
C ILE A 20 -14.08 -5.34 14.80
N VAL A 21 -15.21 -6.03 14.60
CA VAL A 21 -16.44 -5.81 15.37
C VAL A 21 -16.21 -6.16 16.84
N GLU A 22 -15.60 -7.30 17.14
CA GLU A 22 -15.30 -7.71 18.52
C GLU A 22 -14.40 -6.68 19.22
N ARG A 23 -13.37 -6.16 18.54
CA ARG A 23 -12.53 -5.09 19.07
C ARG A 23 -13.32 -3.81 19.34
N LEU A 24 -14.26 -3.48 18.44
CA LEU A 24 -15.06 -2.27 18.54
C LEU A 24 -16.01 -2.34 19.73
N GLU A 25 -16.61 -3.50 19.99
CA GLU A 25 -17.43 -3.77 21.18
C GLU A 25 -16.61 -3.61 22.46
N LYS A 26 -15.40 -4.19 22.51
CA LYS A 26 -14.47 -4.05 23.64
C LYS A 26 -13.99 -2.61 23.88
N GLN A 27 -14.01 -1.77 22.85
CA GLN A 27 -13.59 -0.36 22.93
C GLN A 27 -14.76 0.62 22.85
N GLU A 28 -15.98 0.20 23.22
CA GLU A 28 -17.16 1.06 23.35
C GLU A 28 -17.50 1.82 22.05
N GLY A 29 -17.27 1.22 20.89
CA GLY A 29 -17.59 1.87 19.61
C GLY A 29 -16.60 2.95 19.16
N ARG A 30 -15.44 3.09 19.81
CA ARG A 30 -14.47 4.14 19.48
C ARG A 30 -14.01 4.05 18.02
N ILE A 31 -14.13 5.16 17.30
CA ILE A 31 -13.73 5.24 15.88
C ILE A 31 -12.23 4.94 15.68
N SER A 32 -11.39 5.26 16.66
CA SER A 32 -9.95 4.94 16.64
C SER A 32 -9.71 3.43 16.67
N ALA A 33 -10.54 2.68 17.39
CA ALA A 33 -10.49 1.22 17.47
C ALA A 33 -10.82 0.60 16.11
N LEU A 34 -11.85 1.13 15.43
CA LEU A 34 -12.20 0.72 14.07
C LEU A 34 -11.02 0.97 13.11
N LEU A 35 -10.43 2.16 13.16
CA LEU A 35 -9.32 2.52 12.28
C LEU A 35 -8.11 1.59 12.49
N MET A 36 -7.74 1.32 13.75
CA MET A 36 -6.68 0.37 14.06
C MET A 36 -7.01 -1.06 13.70
N GLY A 37 -8.25 -1.50 13.90
CA GLY A 37 -8.70 -2.81 13.44
C GLY A 37 -8.51 -2.97 11.93
N ILE A 38 -8.79 -1.93 11.14
CA ILE A 38 -8.58 -1.93 9.69
C ILE A 38 -7.09 -1.93 9.36
N VAL A 39 -6.30 -1.01 9.92
CA VAL A 39 -4.87 -0.85 9.60
C VAL A 39 -4.04 -2.08 9.99
N GLU A 40 -4.40 -2.72 11.09
CA GLU A 40 -3.72 -3.93 11.58
C GLU A 40 -4.20 -5.21 10.87
N SER A 41 -5.25 -5.15 10.06
CA SER A 41 -5.83 -6.32 9.40
C SER A 41 -4.97 -6.91 8.29
N ALA A 42 -5.03 -8.24 8.13
CA ALA A 42 -4.31 -8.93 7.07
C ALA A 42 -4.70 -8.45 5.65
N PRO A 43 -5.98 -8.22 5.30
CA PRO A 43 -6.36 -7.67 4.00
C PRO A 43 -5.76 -6.29 3.71
N PHE A 44 -5.59 -5.44 4.73
CA PHE A 44 -5.01 -4.11 4.58
C PHE A 44 -3.48 -4.17 4.46
N GLN A 45 -2.80 -4.95 5.28
CA GLN A 45 -1.34 -5.07 5.24
C GLN A 45 -0.85 -5.84 4.00
N LYS A 46 -1.57 -6.89 3.60
CA LYS A 46 -1.22 -7.71 2.44
C LYS A 46 -1.60 -7.06 1.12
N ARG A 47 -2.35 -5.95 1.14
CA ARG A 47 -2.26 -4.93 0.09
C ARG A 47 -0.88 -4.29 0.20
N ARG A 48 0.13 -5.04 -0.22
CA ARG A 48 1.39 -4.46 -0.65
C ARG A 48 0.95 -3.46 -1.71
N ASN A 49 1.04 -2.17 -1.38
CA ASN A 49 0.80 -1.13 -2.35
C ASN A 49 1.52 -1.61 -3.61
N ALA A 50 0.78 -1.80 -4.70
CA ALA A 50 1.34 -1.46 -5.99
C ALA A 50 1.57 0.05 -5.92
N ALA A 51 2.51 0.47 -5.06
CA ALA A 51 3.35 1.59 -5.34
C ALA A 51 4.00 1.14 -6.64
N THR A 52 3.34 1.47 -7.74
CA THR A 52 4.01 2.17 -8.82
C THR A 52 4.85 3.24 -8.13
N VAL A 53 6.01 2.81 -7.62
CA VAL A 53 7.15 3.66 -7.43
C VAL A 53 7.41 4.10 -8.86
N THR A 54 6.75 5.18 -9.28
CA THR A 54 7.03 5.85 -10.53
C THR A 54 8.36 6.55 -10.30
N THR A 55 9.43 5.77 -10.25
CA THR A 55 10.77 6.24 -10.58
C THR A 55 10.80 6.39 -12.09
N ASP A 56 10.07 7.37 -12.61
CA ASP A 56 10.36 7.91 -13.93
C ASP A 56 11.44 8.97 -13.77
N THR A 57 12.62 8.52 -13.33
CA THR A 57 13.86 9.22 -13.63
C THR A 57 14.42 8.46 -14.83
N PRO A 58 14.36 9.01 -16.05
CA PRO A 58 15.07 8.41 -17.17
C PRO A 58 16.54 8.47 -16.79
N ASN A 59 17.14 7.29 -16.57
CA ASN A 59 18.56 7.11 -16.44
C ASN A 59 19.21 7.57 -17.74
N ARG A 60 19.51 8.87 -17.86
CA ARG A 60 20.30 9.42 -18.94
C ARG A 60 21.74 9.08 -18.60
N PRO A 61 22.41 8.16 -19.32
CA PRO A 61 23.83 7.95 -19.09
C PRO A 61 24.54 9.28 -19.37
N VAL A 62 25.24 9.79 -18.35
CA VAL A 62 26.19 10.88 -18.52
C VAL A 62 27.35 10.34 -19.36
N GLU A 63 27.32 10.59 -20.67
CA GLU A 63 28.44 10.30 -21.56
C GLU A 63 29.68 11.04 -21.03
N PRO A 64 30.75 10.33 -20.62
CA PRO A 64 31.98 10.97 -20.18
C PRO A 64 32.68 11.52 -21.42
N ASN A 65 32.61 12.83 -21.60
CA ASN A 65 33.30 13.50 -22.70
C ASN A 65 34.82 13.52 -22.42
N VAL A 66 35.48 12.39 -22.65
CA VAL A 66 36.93 12.23 -22.61
C VAL A 66 37.43 12.11 -24.06
N GLN A 67 37.81 13.27 -24.59
CA GLN A 67 38.92 13.52 -25.50
C GLN A 67 39.38 12.43 -26.49
N ALA A 68 39.43 12.87 -27.76
CA ALA A 68 40.38 12.48 -28.81
C ALA A 68 40.02 11.27 -29.69
N ARG A 69 39.78 11.53 -30.99
CA ARG A 69 40.81 11.40 -32.02
C ARG A 69 40.27 11.65 -33.44
N LEU A 70 41.13 12.31 -34.20
CA LEU A 70 41.26 12.33 -35.67
C LEU A 70 40.19 13.01 -36.54
N LYS A 71 40.63 14.17 -37.05
CA LYS A 71 40.26 14.76 -38.35
C LYS A 71 40.41 13.73 -39.49
N PRO A 72 39.65 13.92 -40.57
CA PRO A 72 40.22 14.03 -41.90
C PRO A 72 40.31 15.48 -42.37
#